data_AF-A0A545SFZ3-F1
#
_entry.id   AF-A0A545SFZ3-F1
#
_cell.length_a   1.000
_cell.length_b   1.000
_cell.length_c   1.000
_cell.angle_alpha   90.00
_cell.angle_beta   90.00
_cell.angle_gamma   90.00
#
_symmetry.space_group_name_H-M   'P 1'
#
loop_
_entity.id
_entity.type
_entity.pdbx_description
1 polymer ?
#
loop_
_entity_poly.entity_id
_entity_poly.type
_entity_poly.pdbx_seq_one_letter_code
_entity_poly.pdbx_strand_id
1 'polypeptide(L)'
;MKLPYNARPYWPPPRLILPCWATRRMTTMQLEAIFNPSLQQAVFRALLHAQSYPGLAVALPASIEGKDAHRALLSALLDAEVSLADVEALLSDETDWPFLEARRAPVEQADFILADGARPLALKPRLGTLSEPEQSATLVLRLQNSANAPQTALHLSGPGIREPRSLSVNG
;
A
#
# COMPACT_ATOMS: atom_id res chain seq x y z
N MET A 1 72.54 -54.10 15.06
CA MET A 1 71.86 -53.69 13.82
C MET A 1 70.57 -52.98 14.24
N LYS A 2 70.56 -51.64 14.15
CA LYS A 2 69.47 -50.77 14.67
C LYS A 2 68.33 -50.71 13.65
N LEU A 3 67.11 -51.01 14.09
CA LEU A 3 65.88 -50.73 13.33
C LEU A 3 65.59 -49.22 13.35
N PRO A 4 65.13 -48.63 12.24
CA PRO A 4 64.46 -47.35 12.32
C PRO A 4 63.05 -47.37 11.71
N TYR A 5 62.16 -46.71 12.46
CA TYR A 5 61.23 -45.69 11.98
C TYR A 5 59.88 -46.10 11.35
N ASN A 6 58.91 -46.32 12.25
CA ASN A 6 57.64 -45.57 12.36
C ASN A 6 56.91 -45.20 11.04
N ALA A 7 55.93 -46.02 10.64
CA ALA A 7 54.90 -45.65 9.69
C ALA A 7 53.62 -45.27 10.47
N ARG A 8 53.20 -44.00 10.42
CA ARG A 8 51.85 -43.58 10.81
C ARG A 8 50.98 -43.45 9.55
N PRO A 9 49.75 -43.98 9.54
CA PRO A 9 48.86 -43.81 8.40
C PRO A 9 48.39 -42.34 8.29
N TYR A 10 48.46 -41.80 7.08
CA TYR A 10 47.94 -40.47 6.74
C TYR A 10 46.41 -40.56 6.57
N TRP A 11 45.65 -39.88 7.43
CA TRP A 11 44.21 -39.70 7.25
C TRP A 11 43.98 -38.33 6.60
N PRO A 12 43.20 -38.23 5.51
CA PRO A 12 42.87 -36.92 4.94
C PRO A 12 41.92 -36.18 5.89
N PRO A 13 42.01 -34.83 5.99
CA PRO A 13 41.08 -34.06 6.82
C PRO A 13 39.65 -34.15 6.27
N PRO A 14 38.62 -34.12 7.14
CA PRO A 14 37.24 -34.12 6.70
C PRO A 14 36.95 -32.84 5.90
N ARG A 15 36.33 -32.99 4.72
CA ARG A 15 35.75 -31.86 4.00
C ARG A 15 34.61 -31.29 4.84
N LEU A 16 34.80 -30.09 5.38
CA LEU A 16 33.75 -29.27 5.97
C LEU A 16 32.71 -28.98 4.87
N ILE A 17 31.62 -29.75 4.87
CA ILE A 17 30.41 -29.40 4.14
C ILE A 17 29.77 -28.27 4.93
N LEU A 18 29.97 -27.04 4.48
CA LEU A 18 29.26 -25.88 5.01
C LEU A 18 27.77 -26.06 4.67
N PRO A 19 26.87 -26.09 5.67
CA PRO A 19 25.45 -26.19 5.41
C PRO A 19 24.93 -24.94 4.68
N CYS A 20 24.05 -25.16 3.71
CA CYS A 20 23.53 -24.20 2.73
C CYS A 20 22.63 -23.07 3.31
N TRP A 21 22.65 -22.82 4.61
CA TRP A 21 21.91 -21.69 5.22
C TRP A 21 22.69 -20.38 5.23
N ALA A 22 23.87 -20.35 4.60
CA ALA A 22 24.62 -19.11 4.38
C ALA A 22 23.76 -18.12 3.57
N THR A 23 23.44 -17.01 4.23
CA THR A 23 22.85 -15.78 3.67
C THR A 23 21.39 -15.83 3.20
N ARG A 24 20.46 -16.14 4.12
CA ARG A 24 19.26 -15.28 4.16
C ARG A 24 19.76 -13.92 4.65
N ARG A 25 19.93 -12.95 3.74
CA ARG A 25 20.03 -11.55 4.18
C ARG A 25 18.76 -11.31 5.00
N MET A 26 18.92 -11.16 6.31
CA MET A 26 17.91 -10.50 7.12
C MET A 26 17.93 -9.06 6.61
N THR A 27 17.17 -8.79 5.56
CA THR A 27 16.84 -7.42 5.18
C THR A 27 16.13 -6.86 6.40
N THR A 28 16.82 -6.00 7.16
CA THR A 28 16.22 -5.26 8.25
C THR A 28 15.09 -4.47 7.62
N MET A 29 13.85 -4.95 7.74
CA MET A 29 12.67 -4.24 7.26
C MET A 29 12.60 -2.93 8.03
N GLN A 30 13.04 -1.85 7.41
CA GLN A 30 13.04 -0.53 8.01
C GLN A 30 11.61 0.01 7.91
N LEU A 31 10.94 0.16 9.06
CA LEU A 31 9.58 0.67 9.11
C LEU A 31 9.55 2.12 8.62
N GLU A 32 8.83 2.36 7.53
CA GLU A 32 8.59 3.72 7.05
C GLU A 32 7.65 4.49 7.99
N ALA A 33 7.84 5.81 8.06
CA ALA A 33 7.02 6.69 8.92
C ALA A 33 5.50 6.59 8.68
N ILE A 34 5.05 6.21 7.48
CA ILE A 34 3.62 6.06 7.13
C ILE A 34 2.91 4.96 7.93
N PHE A 35 3.67 4.04 8.53
CA PHE A 35 3.16 2.98 9.40
C PHE A 35 3.28 3.34 10.89
N ASN A 36 3.58 4.60 11.20
CA ASN A 36 3.53 5.10 12.57
C ASN A 36 2.07 5.39 12.99
N PRO A 37 1.60 4.91 14.16
CA PRO A 37 0.22 5.10 14.60
C PRO A 37 -0.24 6.55 14.70
N SER A 38 0.62 7.46 15.17
CA SER A 38 0.29 8.89 15.27
C SER A 38 0.08 9.52 13.90
N LEU A 39 0.87 9.08 12.91
CA LEU A 39 0.72 9.55 11.53
C LEU A 39 -0.54 8.97 10.87
N GLN A 40 -0.80 7.67 11.03
CA GLN A 40 -2.02 7.03 10.54
C GLN A 40 -3.26 7.72 11.08
N GLN A 41 -3.29 8.05 12.37
CA GLN A 41 -4.42 8.78 12.97
C GLN A 41 -4.58 10.19 12.39
N ALA A 42 -3.49 10.91 12.15
CA ALA A 42 -3.54 12.24 11.53
C ALA A 42 -4.04 12.17 10.08
N VAL A 43 -3.62 11.15 9.32
CA VAL A 43 -4.13 10.88 7.97
C VAL A 43 -5.61 10.52 8.00
N PHE A 44 -6.04 9.65 8.92
CA PHE A 44 -7.45 9.29 9.08
C PHE A 44 -8.33 10.51 9.38
N ARG A 45 -7.87 11.44 10.24
CA ARG A 45 -8.60 12.70 10.50
C ARG A 45 -8.68 13.60 9.27
N ALA A 46 -7.61 13.68 8.48
CA ALA A 46 -7.60 14.43 7.23
C ALA A 46 -8.60 13.83 6.24
N LEU A 47 -8.67 12.51 6.14
CA LEU A 47 -9.65 11.81 5.32
C LEU A 47 -11.09 12.05 5.80
N LEU A 48 -11.37 11.91 7.10
CA LEU A 48 -12.69 12.18 7.66
C LEU A 48 -13.15 13.60 7.33
N HIS A 49 -12.24 14.57 7.38
CA HIS A 49 -12.51 15.95 6.99
C HIS A 49 -12.84 16.05 5.49
N ALA A 50 -12.04 15.41 4.62
CA ALA A 50 -12.29 15.40 3.17
C ALA A 50 -13.64 14.75 2.81
N GLN A 51 -14.00 13.64 3.47
CA GLN A 51 -15.28 12.95 3.25
C GLN A 51 -16.48 13.75 3.79
N SER A 52 -16.32 14.45 4.91
CA SER A 52 -17.37 15.29 5.50
C SER A 52 -17.66 16.55 4.67
N TYR A 53 -16.69 17.01 3.89
CA TYR A 53 -16.80 18.19 3.02
C TYR A 53 -16.38 17.87 1.57
N PRO A 54 -17.20 17.12 0.81
CA PRO A 54 -16.84 16.68 -0.52
C PRO A 54 -16.41 17.84 -1.45
N GLY A 55 -15.39 17.60 -2.26
CA GLY A 55 -14.79 18.61 -3.12
C GLY A 55 -13.77 19.53 -2.45
N LEU A 56 -13.50 19.36 -1.15
CA LEU A 56 -12.39 20.04 -0.49
C LEU A 56 -11.09 19.25 -0.68
N ALA A 57 -10.08 19.88 -1.28
CA ALA A 57 -8.73 19.34 -1.29
C ALA A 57 -8.11 19.51 0.11
N VAL A 58 -7.83 18.39 0.79
CA VAL A 58 -7.24 18.37 2.13
C VAL A 58 -5.78 17.93 2.01
N ALA A 59 -4.87 18.76 2.53
CA ALA A 59 -3.47 18.39 2.64
C ALA A 59 -3.30 17.31 3.72
N LEU A 60 -2.55 16.26 3.39
CA LEU A 60 -2.11 15.27 4.37
C LEU A 60 -0.95 15.84 5.22
N PRO A 61 -0.65 15.24 6.39
CA PRO A 61 0.37 15.77 7.31
C PRO A 61 1.75 15.92 6.65
N ALA A 62 2.49 16.99 6.94
CA ALA A 62 3.79 17.29 6.31
C ALA A 62 4.83 16.17 6.46
N SER A 63 4.70 15.31 7.46
CA SER A 63 5.56 14.12 7.63
C SER A 63 5.43 13.08 6.50
N ILE A 64 4.48 13.24 5.58
CA ILE A 64 4.38 12.45 4.34
C ILE A 64 4.83 13.22 3.09
N GLU A 65 5.37 14.43 3.22
CA GLU A 65 5.80 15.25 2.08
C GLU A 65 6.84 14.48 1.22
N GLY A 66 6.61 14.43 -0.09
CA GLY A 66 7.40 13.64 -1.04
C GLY A 66 7.05 12.15 -1.11
N LYS A 67 6.12 11.65 -0.29
CA LYS A 67 5.60 10.28 -0.38
C LYS A 67 4.28 10.22 -1.14
N ASP A 68 4.02 9.07 -1.73
CA ASP A 68 2.76 8.78 -2.40
C ASP A 68 1.58 8.83 -1.42
N ALA A 69 0.68 9.81 -1.58
CA ALA A 69 -0.46 10.04 -0.70
C ALA A 69 -1.38 8.81 -0.53
N HIS A 70 -1.53 8.00 -1.59
CA HIS A 70 -2.33 6.78 -1.54
C HIS A 70 -1.76 5.74 -0.57
N ARG A 71 -0.44 5.63 -0.42
CA ARG A 71 0.20 4.70 0.54
C ARG A 71 -0.13 5.09 1.97
N ALA A 72 -0.03 6.38 2.30
CA ALA A 72 -0.37 6.90 3.62
C ALA A 72 -1.87 6.77 3.93
N LEU A 73 -2.72 6.97 2.92
CA LEU A 73 -4.16 6.76 3.06
C LEU A 73 -4.49 5.29 3.37
N LEU A 74 -3.95 4.36 2.58
CA LEU A 74 -4.19 2.93 2.78
C LEU A 74 -3.60 2.45 4.10
N SER A 75 -2.42 2.92 4.51
CA SER A 75 -1.87 2.56 5.81
C SER A 75 -2.73 3.02 6.99
N ALA A 76 -3.57 4.05 6.81
CA ALA A 76 -4.48 4.54 7.85
C ALA A 76 -5.85 3.84 7.85
N LEU A 77 -6.20 3.11 6.78
CA LEU A 77 -7.52 2.50 6.59
C LEU A 77 -7.53 0.98 6.61
N LEU A 78 -6.41 0.38 6.25
CA LEU A 78 -6.33 -1.06 6.06
C LEU A 78 -5.81 -1.77 7.31
N ASP A 79 -6.37 -2.95 7.52
CA ASP A 79 -5.96 -3.94 8.50
C ASP A 79 -6.29 -5.35 7.97
N ALA A 80 -6.09 -6.38 8.79
CA ALA A 80 -6.35 -7.77 8.44
C ALA A 80 -7.83 -8.14 8.19
N GLU A 81 -8.78 -7.30 8.60
CA GLU A 81 -10.22 -7.58 8.44
C GLU A 81 -10.71 -7.21 7.03
N VAL A 82 -10.07 -6.25 6.38
CA VAL A 82 -10.45 -5.77 5.05
C VAL A 82 -9.61 -6.37 3.93
N SER A 83 -10.10 -6.24 2.71
CA SER A 83 -9.48 -6.73 1.50
C SER A 83 -9.19 -5.62 0.50
N LEU A 84 -8.07 -5.74 -0.21
CA LEU A 84 -7.57 -4.77 -1.19
C LEU A 84 -7.34 -5.43 -2.55
N ALA A 85 -7.84 -4.77 -3.61
CA ALA A 85 -7.41 -5.00 -4.98
C ALA A 85 -6.48 -3.86 -5.42
N ASP A 86 -5.23 -4.18 -5.75
CA ASP A 86 -4.27 -3.24 -6.34
C ASP A 86 -4.17 -3.52 -7.85
N VAL A 87 -4.89 -2.73 -8.65
CA VAL A 87 -5.20 -3.06 -10.05
C VAL A 87 -3.95 -3.03 -10.93
N GLU A 88 -3.08 -2.04 -10.74
CA GLU A 88 -1.85 -1.86 -11.51
C GLU A 88 -0.57 -2.21 -10.74
N ALA A 89 -0.68 -2.91 -9.61
CA ALA A 89 0.45 -3.21 -8.72
C ALA A 89 1.22 -1.94 -8.31
N LEU A 90 0.48 -0.91 -7.88
CA LEU A 90 1.02 0.37 -7.44
C LEU A 90 1.73 0.27 -6.09
N LEU A 91 1.48 -0.79 -5.33
CA LEU A 91 2.11 -1.08 -4.05
C LEU A 91 3.24 -2.09 -4.19
N SER A 92 4.28 -1.93 -3.37
CA SER A 92 5.40 -2.86 -3.30
C SER A 92 5.03 -4.10 -2.48
N ASP A 93 5.21 -5.28 -3.07
CA ASP A 93 5.07 -6.57 -2.39
C ASP A 93 6.04 -6.72 -1.21
N GLU A 94 7.20 -6.06 -1.25
CA GLU A 94 8.25 -6.18 -0.23
C GLU A 94 8.09 -5.16 0.91
N THR A 95 7.56 -3.96 0.62
CA THR A 95 7.60 -2.84 1.57
C THR A 95 6.24 -2.29 1.97
N ASP A 96 5.18 -2.57 1.22
CA ASP A 96 3.83 -2.08 1.55
C ASP A 96 2.95 -3.20 2.10
N TRP A 97 2.78 -4.26 1.31
CA TRP A 97 1.89 -5.38 1.65
C TRP A 97 2.14 -6.01 3.03
N PRO A 98 3.40 -6.22 3.49
CA PRO A 98 3.64 -6.79 4.81
C PRO A 98 3.14 -5.92 5.97
N PHE A 99 3.01 -4.61 5.78
CA PHE A 99 2.62 -3.66 6.83
C PHE A 99 1.18 -3.17 6.71
N LEU A 100 0.54 -3.33 5.56
CA LEU A 100 -0.89 -3.05 5.39
C LEU A 100 -1.78 -4.12 6.00
N GLU A 101 -1.28 -5.35 6.12
CA GLU A 101 -1.99 -6.53 6.67
C GLU A 101 -3.29 -6.94 5.96
N ALA A 102 -3.78 -6.13 5.01
CA ALA A 102 -4.97 -6.39 4.21
C ALA A 102 -4.89 -7.68 3.40
N ARG A 103 -6.05 -8.31 3.26
CA ARG A 103 -6.20 -9.50 2.42
C ARG A 103 -6.21 -9.11 0.95
N ARG A 104 -5.46 -9.82 0.11
CA ARG A 104 -5.60 -9.64 -1.35
C ARG A 104 -6.92 -10.20 -1.82
N ALA A 105 -7.62 -9.45 -2.68
CA ALA A 105 -8.86 -9.88 -3.31
C ALA A 105 -8.96 -9.36 -4.75
N PRO A 106 -9.73 -10.03 -5.62
CA PRO A 106 -10.10 -9.47 -6.91
C PRO A 106 -11.04 -8.27 -6.73
N VAL A 107 -11.12 -7.41 -7.75
CA VAL A 107 -11.91 -6.15 -7.76
C VAL A 107 -13.37 -6.37 -7.35
N GLU A 108 -13.96 -7.49 -7.78
CA GLU A 108 -15.36 -7.83 -7.52
C GLU A 108 -15.65 -8.24 -6.07
N GLN A 109 -14.60 -8.44 -5.26
CA GLN A 109 -14.71 -8.90 -3.87
C GLN A 109 -14.00 -7.99 -2.87
N ALA A 110 -13.18 -7.04 -3.35
CA ALA A 110 -12.38 -6.20 -2.48
C ALA A 110 -13.22 -5.17 -1.70
N ASP A 111 -12.81 -4.84 -0.48
CA ASP A 111 -13.36 -3.74 0.33
C ASP A 111 -12.76 -2.39 -0.12
N PHE A 112 -11.50 -2.41 -0.52
CA PHE A 112 -10.79 -1.27 -1.09
C PHE A 112 -10.22 -1.63 -2.47
N ILE A 113 -10.24 -0.67 -3.39
CA ILE A 113 -9.64 -0.81 -4.71
C ILE A 113 -8.70 0.35 -4.93
N LEU A 114 -7.43 0.06 -5.19
CA LEU A 114 -6.42 1.05 -5.58
C LEU A 114 -6.23 0.97 -7.10
N ALA A 115 -6.36 2.10 -7.79
CA ALA A 115 -6.13 2.18 -9.23
C ALA A 115 -5.44 3.49 -9.66
N ASP A 116 -4.76 3.44 -10.80
CA ASP A 116 -4.17 4.59 -11.48
C ASP A 116 -5.26 5.40 -12.19
N GLY A 117 -5.51 6.63 -11.72
CA GLY A 117 -6.52 7.51 -12.27
C GLY A 117 -6.22 8.00 -13.68
N ALA A 118 -4.99 7.82 -14.18
CA ALA A 118 -4.61 8.13 -15.55
C ALA A 118 -5.01 7.04 -16.57
N ARG A 119 -5.60 5.94 -16.11
CA ARG A 119 -5.98 4.80 -16.95
C ARG A 119 -7.50 4.63 -17.03
N PRO A 120 -8.03 4.16 -18.18
CA PRO A 120 -9.45 3.80 -18.27
C PRO A 120 -9.83 2.72 -17.25
N LEU A 121 -10.83 3.01 -16.41
CA LEU A 121 -11.32 2.10 -15.38
C LEU A 121 -12.53 1.33 -15.89
N ALA A 122 -12.33 0.06 -16.25
CA ALA A 122 -13.41 -0.89 -16.56
C ALA A 122 -13.61 -1.86 -15.38
N LEU A 123 -13.86 -1.30 -14.19
CA LEU A 123 -13.96 -2.05 -12.93
C LEU A 123 -15.41 -2.43 -12.61
N LYS A 124 -15.60 -3.57 -11.95
CA LYS A 124 -16.90 -4.02 -11.42
C LYS A 124 -16.80 -4.19 -9.89
N PRO A 125 -16.68 -3.09 -9.13
CA PRO A 125 -16.59 -3.15 -7.68
C PRO A 125 -17.89 -3.67 -7.06
N ARG A 126 -17.81 -4.14 -5.81
CA ARG A 126 -19.01 -4.33 -4.99
C ARG A 126 -19.69 -2.99 -4.77
N LEU A 127 -21.00 -2.92 -5.06
CA LEU A 127 -21.80 -1.71 -4.85
C LEU A 127 -22.55 -1.73 -3.52
N GLY A 128 -22.45 -2.81 -2.75
CA GLY A 128 -23.31 -3.07 -1.60
C GLY A 128 -24.76 -3.36 -2.03
N THR A 129 -25.66 -3.38 -1.07
CA THR A 129 -27.11 -3.48 -1.31
C THR A 129 -27.82 -2.27 -0.72
N LEU A 130 -29.13 -2.14 -0.99
CA LEU A 130 -29.93 -1.09 -0.33
C LEU A 130 -30.02 -1.27 1.18
N SER A 131 -29.98 -2.52 1.65
CA SER A 131 -30.04 -2.85 3.08
C SER A 131 -28.67 -2.78 3.75
N GLU A 132 -27.60 -2.99 2.98
CA GLU A 132 -26.21 -3.05 3.44
C GLU A 132 -25.31 -2.21 2.49
N PRO A 133 -25.50 -0.88 2.41
CA PRO A 133 -24.71 -0.01 1.54
C PRO A 133 -23.23 0.08 1.96
N GLU A 134 -22.93 -0.19 3.22
CA GLU A 134 -21.57 -0.23 3.77
C GLU A 134 -20.73 -1.40 3.26
N GLN A 135 -21.35 -2.41 2.63
CA GLN A 135 -20.64 -3.51 1.95
C GLN A 135 -20.16 -3.13 0.54
N SER A 136 -20.34 -1.87 0.15
CA SER A 136 -19.75 -1.33 -1.08
C SER A 136 -18.23 -1.19 -0.96
N ALA A 137 -17.54 -1.26 -2.09
CA ALA A 137 -16.10 -1.07 -2.14
C ALA A 137 -15.76 0.43 -2.17
N THR A 138 -14.68 0.80 -1.48
CA THR A 138 -14.09 2.14 -1.55
C THR A 138 -13.02 2.19 -2.64
N LEU A 139 -13.19 3.07 -3.63
CA LEU A 139 -12.23 3.29 -4.70
C LEU A 139 -11.25 4.42 -4.34
N VAL A 140 -9.95 4.10 -4.33
CA VAL A 140 -8.84 5.03 -4.15
C VAL A 140 -8.15 5.23 -5.50
N LEU A 141 -8.29 6.42 -6.08
CA LEU A 141 -7.65 6.78 -7.34
C LEU A 141 -6.37 7.57 -7.09
N ARG A 142 -5.25 7.01 -7.55
CA ARG A 142 -3.99 7.76 -7.60
C ARG A 142 -4.02 8.67 -8.82
N LEU A 143 -4.11 9.98 -8.58
CA LEU A 143 -4.02 10.97 -9.63
C LEU A 143 -2.56 11.37 -9.88
N GLN A 144 -2.19 11.52 -11.14
CA GLN A 144 -0.89 12.10 -11.49
C GLN A 144 -1.00 13.62 -11.52
N ASN A 145 -0.12 14.29 -10.78
CA ASN A 145 0.02 15.73 -10.90
C ASN A 145 0.92 16.06 -12.11
N SER A 146 0.37 15.92 -13.31
CA SER A 146 1.01 16.34 -14.56
C SER A 146 0.31 17.58 -15.10
N ALA A 147 1.08 18.63 -15.43
CA ALA A 147 0.56 19.84 -16.06
C ALA A 147 -0.09 19.57 -17.43
N ASN A 148 0.24 18.43 -18.07
CA ASN A 148 -0.27 18.02 -19.36
C ASN A 148 -1.38 16.96 -19.29
N ALA A 149 -1.77 16.51 -18.10
CA ALA A 149 -2.88 15.58 -17.96
C ALA A 149 -4.21 16.27 -18.29
N PRO A 150 -5.17 15.56 -18.91
CA PRO A 150 -6.49 16.11 -19.14
C PRO A 150 -7.12 16.52 -17.81
N GLN A 151 -7.69 17.72 -17.80
CA GLN A 151 -8.35 18.28 -16.62
C GLN A 151 -9.85 18.03 -16.74
N THR A 152 -10.41 17.34 -15.75
CA THR A 152 -11.85 17.15 -15.64
C THR A 152 -12.40 18.10 -14.59
N ALA A 153 -13.30 19.00 -15.00
CA ALA A 153 -14.01 19.89 -14.11
C ALA A 153 -15.31 19.22 -13.63
N LEU A 154 -15.45 19.08 -12.32
CA LEU A 154 -16.61 18.51 -11.64
C LEU A 154 -17.36 19.61 -10.92
N HIS A 155 -18.68 19.65 -11.06
CA HIS A 155 -19.56 20.53 -10.30
C HIS A 155 -20.26 19.73 -9.21
N LEU A 156 -19.99 20.06 -7.96
CA LEU A 156 -20.36 19.27 -6.79
C LEU A 156 -21.44 19.97 -5.97
N SER A 157 -22.46 19.21 -5.57
CA SER A 157 -23.54 19.64 -4.67
C SER A 157 -24.05 18.44 -3.87
N GLY A 158 -24.72 18.68 -2.75
CA GLY A 158 -25.28 17.62 -1.89
C GLY A 158 -24.79 17.71 -0.43
N PRO A 159 -24.94 16.63 0.35
CA PRO A 159 -24.52 16.58 1.75
C PRO A 159 -23.05 17.01 1.94
N GLY A 160 -22.77 17.78 3.00
CA GLY A 160 -21.42 18.30 3.28
C GLY A 160 -21.02 19.52 2.44
N ILE A 161 -21.81 19.91 1.44
CA ILE A 161 -21.55 21.07 0.57
C ILE A 161 -22.60 22.14 0.85
N ARG A 162 -22.20 23.24 1.51
CA ARG A 162 -23.10 24.38 1.79
C ARG A 162 -23.52 25.12 0.53
N GLU A 163 -22.57 25.36 -0.37
CA GLU A 163 -22.78 26.04 -1.65
C GLU A 163 -22.10 25.22 -2.76
N PRO A 164 -22.74 25.07 -3.94
CA PRO A 164 -22.15 24.33 -5.05
C PRO A 164 -20.73 24.82 -5.36
N ARG A 165 -19.82 23.88 -5.64
CA ARG A 165 -18.41 24.19 -5.92
C ARG A 165 -17.87 23.40 -7.08
N SER A 166 -16.88 23.98 -7.74
CA SER A 166 -16.14 23.31 -8.81
C SER A 166 -14.86 22.70 -8.27
N LEU A 167 -14.58 21.45 -8.64
CA LEU A 167 -13.31 20.77 -8.41
C LEU A 167 -12.72 20.37 -9.76
N SER A 168 -11.46 20.72 -9.99
CA SER A 168 -10.73 20.24 -11.16
C SER A 168 -9.76 19.16 -10.74
N VAL A 169 -9.84 18.00 -11.38
CA VAL A 169 -8.93 16.87 -11.18
C VAL A 169 -8.16 16.58 -12.46
N ASN A 170 -6.89 16.18 -12.29
CA ASN A 170 -6.02 15.75 -13.37
C ASN A 170 -5.91 14.23 -13.32
N GLY A 171 -6.23 13.56 -14.42
CA GLY A 171 -6.28 12.10 -14.50
C GLY A 171 -6.71 11.67 -15.88
#